data_AF-A0AAW5KH36-F1
#
_entry.id   AF-A0AAW5KH36-F1
#
_cell.length_a   1.000
_cell.length_b   1.000
_cell.length_c   1.000
_cell.angle_alpha   90.00
_cell.angle_beta   90.00
_cell.angle_gamma   90.00
#
_symmetry.space_group_name_H-M   'P 1'
#
loop_
_entity.id
_entity.type
_entity.pdbx_description
1 polymer ?
#
loop_
_entity_poly.entity_id
_entity_poly.type
_entity_poly.pdbx_seq_one_letter_code
_entity_poly.pdbx_strand_id
1 'polypeptide(L)'
;MRGLSLTVRRGDWYCLLGGNGAGKSTALKLIAGLLKPNRGRVKVADGLALGVLPQNPQALFTELSAEEELFDALADLPGTDRARREGVEEMLALLELTDRRAAHPYDLSGGGTAAAGPGQDPPA
;
A
#
# COMPACT_ATOMS: atom_id res chain seq x y z
N MET A 1 9.34 21.97 -5.58
CA MET A 1 9.53 21.29 -6.88
C MET A 1 9.27 22.28 -8.01
N ARG A 2 10.09 22.30 -9.08
CA ARG A 2 9.92 23.23 -10.22
C ARG A 2 9.96 22.44 -11.53
N GLY A 3 9.03 22.72 -12.45
CA GLY A 3 9.09 22.24 -13.83
C GLY A 3 8.81 20.75 -14.08
N LEU A 4 8.19 20.01 -13.15
CA LEU A 4 7.80 18.62 -13.42
C LEU A 4 6.63 18.60 -14.42
N SER A 5 6.83 17.93 -15.56
CA SER A 5 5.80 17.58 -16.52
C SER A 5 5.88 16.08 -16.77
N LEU A 6 4.83 15.35 -16.38
CA LEU A 6 4.77 13.90 -16.48
C LEU A 6 3.36 13.50 -16.93
N THR A 7 3.28 12.52 -17.82
CA THR A 7 2.02 11.85 -18.18
C THR A 7 2.26 10.36 -18.04
N VAL A 8 1.47 9.71 -17.19
CA VAL A 8 1.49 8.26 -16.97
C VAL A 8 0.27 7.67 -17.66
N ARG A 9 0.45 6.68 -18.54
CA ARG A 9 -0.67 6.00 -19.21
C ARG A 9 -0.95 4.66 -18.53
N ARG A 10 -2.15 4.13 -18.78
CA ARG A 10 -2.54 2.82 -18.30
C ARG A 10 -1.60 1.75 -18.87
N GLY A 11 -1.08 0.89 -17.99
CA GLY A 11 -0.16 -0.18 -18.35
C GLY A 11 1.32 0.21 -18.28
N ASP A 12 1.64 1.49 -18.14
CA ASP A 12 3.02 1.95 -18.03
C ASP A 12 3.57 1.76 -16.61
N TRP A 13 4.84 1.38 -16.53
CA TRP A 13 5.60 1.35 -15.29
C TRP A 13 6.64 2.46 -15.31
N TYR A 14 6.56 3.37 -14.33
CA TYR A 14 7.49 4.48 -14.20
C TYR A 14 8.27 4.38 -12.89
N CYS A 15 9.57 4.64 -12.96
CA CYS A 15 10.43 4.77 -11.79
C CYS A 15 10.91 6.22 -11.67
N LEU A 16 10.69 6.84 -10.51
CA LEU A 16 11.21 8.17 -10.20
C LEU A 16 12.54 8.05 -9.45
N LEU A 17 13.64 8.33 -10.15
CA LEU A 17 15.01 8.21 -9.63
C LEU A 17 15.60 9.59 -9.26
N GLY A 18 16.57 9.59 -8.35
CA GLY A 18 17.30 10.79 -7.94
C GLY A 18 17.83 10.70 -6.51
N GLY A 19 18.74 11.61 -6.12
CA GLY A 19 19.33 11.64 -4.79
C GLY A 19 18.33 12.03 -3.67
N ASN A 20 18.79 11.94 -2.43
CA ASN A 20 18.03 12.47 -1.27
C ASN A 20 17.80 13.97 -1.44
N GLY A 21 16.60 14.44 -1.09
CA GLY A 21 16.22 15.85 -1.27
C GLY A 21 15.83 16.26 -2.71
N ALA A 22 15.95 15.37 -3.72
CA ALA A 22 15.56 15.68 -5.11
C ALA A 22 14.04 15.92 -5.29
N GLY A 23 13.23 15.73 -4.25
CA GLY A 23 11.79 15.99 -4.27
C GLY A 23 10.93 14.81 -4.69
N LYS A 24 11.46 13.58 -4.74
CA LYS A 24 10.72 12.36 -5.13
C LYS A 24 9.49 12.11 -4.28
N SER A 25 9.66 12.09 -2.95
CA SER A 25 8.54 11.89 -2.02
C SER A 25 7.55 13.05 -2.09
N THR A 26 7.99 14.28 -2.39
CA THR A 26 7.11 15.42 -2.64
C THR A 26 6.30 15.22 -3.92
N ALA A 27 6.92 14.74 -5.01
CA ALA A 27 6.24 14.44 -6.27
C ALA A 27 5.17 13.36 -6.08
N LEU A 28 5.49 12.27 -5.40
CA LEU A 28 4.53 11.20 -5.09
C LEU A 28 3.38 11.70 -4.22
N LYS A 29 3.64 12.52 -3.19
CA LYS A 29 2.59 13.13 -2.36
C LYS A 29 1.68 14.09 -3.13
N LEU A 30 2.23 14.84 -4.11
CA LEU A 30 1.45 15.68 -5.00
C LEU A 30 0.55 14.85 -5.93
N ILE A 31 1.07 13.75 -6.48
CA ILE A 31 0.31 12.82 -7.32
C ILE A 31 -0.81 12.17 -6.49
N ALA A 32 -0.50 11.76 -5.26
CA ALA A 32 -1.41 11.20 -4.28
C ALA A 32 -2.52 12.16 -3.80
N GLY A 33 -2.46 13.45 -4.14
CA GLY A 33 -3.37 14.46 -3.62
C GLY A 33 -3.14 14.84 -2.15
N LEU A 34 -2.12 14.26 -1.49
CA LEU A 34 -1.73 14.55 -0.11
C LEU A 34 -1.08 15.94 0.05
N LEU A 35 -0.66 16.55 -1.06
CA LEU A 35 -0.16 17.92 -1.11
C LEU A 35 -0.83 18.69 -2.25
N LYS A 36 -1.11 19.98 -2.02
CA LYS A 36 -1.60 20.89 -3.06
C LYS A 36 -0.41 21.51 -3.81
N PRO A 37 -0.39 21.49 -5.16
CA PRO A 37 0.66 22.16 -5.91
C PRO A 37 0.54 23.69 -5.77
N ASN A 38 1.65 24.38 -5.50
CA ASN A 38 1.68 25.84 -5.47
C ASN A 38 1.42 26.45 -6.86
N ARG A 39 1.80 25.75 -7.93
CA ARG A 39 1.60 26.11 -9.34
C ARG A 39 1.42 24.85 -10.19
N GLY A 40 0.65 24.94 -11.27
CA GLY A 40 0.35 23.81 -12.14
C GLY A 40 -0.87 23.01 -11.65
N ARG A 41 -1.03 21.79 -12.15
CA ARG A 41 -2.17 20.91 -11.83
C ARG A 41 -1.76 19.44 -11.91
N VAL A 42 -2.36 18.63 -11.06
CA VAL A 42 -2.35 17.17 -11.15
C VAL A 42 -3.76 16.75 -11.56
N LYS A 43 -3.87 15.85 -12.54
CA LYS A 43 -5.14 15.29 -13.00
C LYS A 43 -5.03 13.77 -12.97
N VAL A 44 -5.96 13.13 -12.28
CA VAL A 44 -6.18 11.69 -12.33
C VAL A 44 -7.43 11.47 -13.19
N ALA A 45 -7.43 10.43 -14.02
CA ALA A 45 -8.58 10.13 -14.87
C ALA A 45 -9.80 9.76 -14.01
N ASP A 46 -10.99 10.15 -14.45
CA ASP A 46 -12.23 9.84 -13.74
C ASP A 46 -12.42 8.32 -13.60
N GLY A 47 -12.90 7.89 -12.43
CA GLY A 47 -13.13 6.49 -12.11
C GLY A 47 -11.86 5.68 -11.81
N LEU A 48 -10.68 6.31 -11.72
CA LEU A 48 -9.44 5.63 -11.30
C LEU A 48 -9.25 5.75 -9.78
N ALA A 49 -9.08 4.62 -9.10
CA ALA A 49 -8.61 4.59 -7.72
C ALA A 49 -7.08 4.77 -7.68
N LEU A 50 -6.60 5.54 -6.70
CA LEU A 50 -5.17 5.78 -6.49
C LEU A 50 -4.71 5.12 -5.19
N GLY A 51 -3.92 4.06 -5.28
CA GLY A 51 -3.27 3.43 -4.14
C GLY A 51 -1.92 4.08 -3.82
N VAL A 52 -1.61 4.23 -2.54
CA VAL A 52 -0.34 4.79 -2.07
C VAL A 52 0.26 3.87 -1.01
N LEU A 53 1.45 3.35 -1.28
CA LEU A 53 2.22 2.64 -0.26
C LEU A 53 3.17 3.64 0.43
N PRO A 54 3.06 3.86 1.76
CA PRO A 54 3.96 4.74 2.47
C PRO A 54 5.38 4.16 2.50
N GLN A 55 6.35 5.01 2.80
CA GLN A 55 7.76 4.58 2.94
C GLN A 55 7.96 3.55 4.05
N ASN A 56 7.15 3.61 5.12
CA ASN A 56 7.08 2.58 6.13
C ASN A 56 5.73 1.85 6.01
N PRO A 57 5.68 0.68 5.35
CA PRO A 57 4.45 -0.10 5.20
C PRO A 57 3.86 -0.53 6.55
N GLN A 58 4.69 -0.70 7.58
CA GLN A 58 4.23 -1.09 8.91
C GLN A 58 3.27 -0.09 9.54
N ALA A 59 3.34 1.18 9.13
CA ALA A 59 2.40 2.21 9.57
C ALA A 59 0.96 2.00 9.06
N LEU A 60 0.74 1.03 8.17
CA LEU A 60 -0.59 0.64 7.70
C LEU A 60 -1.21 -0.48 8.53
N PHE A 61 -0.41 -1.30 9.22
CA PHE A 61 -0.91 -2.48 9.90
C PHE A 61 -1.58 -2.13 11.23
N THR A 62 -2.85 -2.51 11.36
CA THR A 62 -3.64 -2.33 12.59
C THR A 62 -4.05 -3.65 13.21
N GLU A 63 -4.07 -4.73 12.42
CA GLU A 63 -4.61 -6.01 12.84
C GLU A 63 -3.56 -7.00 13.33
N LEU A 64 -4.03 -8.01 14.07
CA LEU A 64 -3.21 -9.04 14.69
C LEU A 64 -2.81 -10.15 13.71
N SER A 65 -3.52 -10.27 12.59
CA SER A 65 -3.25 -11.27 11.56
C SER A 65 -3.35 -10.71 10.14
N ALA A 66 -2.62 -11.34 9.21
CA ALA A 66 -2.64 -10.99 7.80
C ALA A 66 -4.05 -11.12 7.19
N GLU A 67 -4.82 -12.12 7.64
CA GLU A 67 -6.20 -12.31 7.21
C GLU A 67 -7.11 -11.15 7.63
N GLU A 68 -7.05 -10.74 8.90
CA GLU A 68 -7.85 -9.63 9.43
C GLU A 68 -7.48 -8.32 8.73
N GLU A 69 -6.18 -8.07 8.54
CA GLU A 69 -5.68 -6.90 7.83
C GLU A 69 -6.23 -6.84 6.39
N LEU A 70 -6.23 -7.97 5.67
CA LEU A 70 -6.79 -8.04 4.31
C LEU A 70 -8.33 -7.90 4.32
N PHE A 71 -9.01 -8.45 5.32
CA PHE A 71 -10.46 -8.32 5.44
C PHE A 71 -10.88 -6.88 5.72
N ASP A 72 -10.14 -6.16 6.57
CA ASP A 72 -10.37 -4.74 6.85
C ASP A 72 -9.98 -3.84 5.66
N ALA A 73 -8.87 -4.14 4.97
CA ALA A 73 -8.47 -3.40 3.77
C ALA A 73 -9.51 -3.46 2.63
N LEU A 74 -10.29 -4.54 2.57
CA LEU A 74 -11.40 -4.67 1.61
C LEU A 74 -12.70 -4.05 2.13
N ALA A 75 -12.69 -3.35 3.28
CA ALA A 75 -13.90 -2.89 3.94
C ALA A 75 -14.66 -1.79 3.24
N ASP A 76 -13.93 -0.90 2.61
CA ASP A 76 -14.48 0.22 1.87
C ASP A 76 -14.94 -0.18 0.46
N LEU A 77 -14.70 -1.43 0.04
CA LEU A 77 -15.16 -1.93 -1.25
C LEU A 77 -16.60 -2.43 -1.16
N PRO A 78 -17.47 -2.10 -2.14
CA PRO A 78 -18.84 -2.58 -2.16
C PRO A 78 -18.87 -4.11 -2.31
N GLY A 79 -19.64 -4.79 -1.47
CA GLY A 79 -19.77 -6.25 -1.52
C GLY A 79 -20.47 -6.83 -0.30
N THR A 80 -20.75 -8.13 -0.35
CA THR A 80 -21.21 -8.89 0.83
C THR A 80 -20.02 -9.41 1.62
N ASP A 81 -20.20 -9.72 2.90
CA ASP A 81 -19.18 -10.40 3.70
C ASP A 81 -18.67 -11.68 3.05
N ARG A 82 -19.54 -12.40 2.31
CA ARG A 82 -19.14 -13.60 1.58
C ARG A 82 -18.16 -13.25 0.46
N ALA A 83 -18.50 -12.29 -0.40
CA ALA A 83 -17.63 -11.86 -1.50
C ALA A 83 -16.30 -11.32 -0.98
N ARG A 84 -16.31 -10.66 0.19
CA ARG A 84 -15.10 -10.20 0.84
C ARG A 84 -14.21 -11.34 1.32
N ARG A 85 -14.78 -12.35 1.99
CA ARG A 85 -14.02 -13.55 2.39
C ARG A 85 -13.40 -14.23 1.18
N GLU A 86 -14.15 -14.35 0.08
CA GLU A 86 -13.63 -14.88 -1.18
C GLU A 86 -12.45 -14.04 -1.70
N GLY A 87 -12.54 -12.70 -1.67
CA GLY A 87 -11.43 -11.81 -2.03
C GLY A 87 -10.21 -11.90 -1.11
N VAL A 88 -10.40 -12.13 0.19
CA VAL A 88 -9.29 -12.37 1.13
C VAL A 88 -8.56 -13.67 0.80
N GLU A 89 -9.29 -14.75 0.51
CA GLU A 89 -8.68 -16.02 0.10
C GLU A 89 -7.89 -15.87 -1.21
N GLU A 90 -8.44 -15.14 -2.19
CA GLU A 90 -7.75 -14.84 -3.45
C GLU A 90 -6.46 -14.05 -3.21
N MET A 91 -6.49 -13.04 -2.35
CA MET A 91 -5.32 -12.23 -2.03
C MET A 91 -4.26 -13.01 -1.26
N LEU A 92 -4.66 -13.82 -0.28
CA LEU A 92 -3.75 -14.70 0.46
C LEU A 92 -3.05 -15.69 -0.48
N ALA A 93 -3.78 -16.25 -1.45
CA ALA A 93 -3.20 -17.13 -2.46
C ALA A 93 -2.24 -16.38 -3.40
N LEU A 94 -2.64 -15.19 -3.88
CA LEU A 94 -1.82 -14.36 -4.77
C LEU A 94 -0.50 -13.92 -4.12
N LEU A 95 -0.54 -13.64 -2.81
CA LEU A 95 0.63 -13.22 -2.03
C LEU A 95 1.42 -14.39 -1.44
N GLU A 96 1.00 -15.64 -1.68
CA GLU A 96 1.61 -16.85 -1.12
C GLU A 96 1.62 -16.86 0.43
N LEU A 97 0.57 -16.30 1.04
CA LEU A 97 0.42 -16.15 2.49
C LEU A 97 -0.61 -17.11 3.11
N THR A 98 -1.18 -18.05 2.35
CA THR A 98 -2.23 -18.96 2.84
C THR A 98 -1.82 -19.71 4.12
N ASP A 99 -0.61 -20.27 4.18
CA ASP A 99 -0.09 -21.00 5.35
C ASP A 99 0.30 -20.07 6.52
N ARG A 100 0.34 -18.76 6.26
CA ARG A 100 0.77 -17.70 7.17
C ARG A 100 -0.36 -16.71 7.48
N ARG A 101 -1.62 -17.04 7.14
CA ARG A 101 -2.77 -16.13 7.28
C ARG A 101 -2.98 -15.61 8.71
N ALA A 102 -2.67 -16.44 9.70
CA ALA A 102 -2.78 -16.11 11.12
C ALA A 102 -1.51 -15.43 11.69
N ALA A 103 -0.47 -15.21 10.88
CA ALA A 103 0.74 -14.53 11.33
C ALA A 103 0.49 -13.03 11.41
N HIS A 104 1.13 -12.37 12.37
CA HIS A 104 1.09 -10.93 12.49
C HIS A 104 1.71 -10.27 11.25
N PRO A 105 1.11 -9.21 10.67
CA PRO A 105 1.70 -8.49 9.53
C PRO A 105 3.18 -8.09 9.67
N TYR A 106 3.66 -7.77 10.89
CA TYR A 106 5.08 -7.48 11.12
C TYR A 106 6.00 -8.68 10.84
N ASP A 107 5.52 -9.91 11.07
CA ASP A 107 6.25 -11.16 10.88
C ASP A 107 6.35 -11.60 9.41
N LEU A 108 5.71 -10.88 8.50
CA LEU A 108 5.69 -11.19 7.05
C LEU A 108 6.74 -10.42 6.26
N SER A 109 7.34 -9.39 6.85
CA SER A 109 8.19 -8.41 6.15
C SER A 109 9.63 -8.89 5.85
N GLY A 110 10.03 -10.05 6.37
CA GLY A 110 11.32 -10.67 6.12
C GLY A 110 11.25 -11.68 4.99
N GLY A 111 11.62 -11.29 3.77
CA GLY A 111 11.64 -12.20 2.62
C GLY A 111 12.42 -13.47 2.94
N GLY A 112 11.76 -14.63 2.85
CA GLY A 112 12.35 -15.97 2.90
C GLY A 112 13.07 -16.32 4.22
N THR A 113 12.52 -17.32 4.91
CA THR A 113 13.03 -18.01 6.12
C THR A 113 12.77 -17.36 7.47
N ALA A 114 12.14 -18.17 8.31
CA ALA A 114 11.73 -17.94 9.69
C ALA A 114 12.80 -17.29 10.57
N ALA A 115 12.36 -16.30 11.35
CA ALA A 115 12.66 -16.26 12.77
C ALA A 115 11.43 -15.68 13.48
N ALA A 116 10.74 -16.52 14.25
CA ALA A 116 9.84 -16.03 15.29
C ALA A 116 10.67 -15.16 16.24
N GLY A 117 10.47 -13.84 16.17
CA GLY A 117 10.90 -12.91 17.21
C GLY A 117 9.79 -12.84 18.27
N PRO A 118 10.12 -12.70 19.56
CA PRO A 118 9.10 -12.60 20.60
C PRO A 118 8.27 -11.34 20.34
N GLY A 119 6.95 -11.46 20.54
CA GLY A 119 5.97 -10.41 20.34
C GLY A 119 6.48 -9.06 20.81
N GLN A 120 6.61 -8.14 19.86
CA GLN A 120 6.68 -6.72 20.18
C GLN A 120 5.24 -6.26 20.33
N ASP A 121 4.86 -5.94 21.57
CA ASP A 121 3.58 -5.30 21.86
C ASP A 121 3.39 -4.06 20.96
N PRO A 122 2.17 -3.81 20.48
CA PRO A 122 1.87 -2.62 19.68
C PRO A 122 2.18 -1.35 20.49
N PRO A 123 2.63 -0.26 19.84
CA PRO A 123 2.86 1.00 20.54
C PRO A 123 1.55 1.54 21.12
N ALA A 124 1.63 1.98 22.39
CA ALA A 124 0.54 2.60 23.14
C ALA A 124 0.04 3.93 22.56
#